data_AF-A0A0G1KWA4-F1
#
_entry.id   AF-A0A0G1KWA4-F1
#
_cell.length_a   1.000
_cell.length_b   1.000
_cell.length_c   1.000
_cell.angle_alpha   90.00
_cell.angle_beta   90.00
_cell.angle_gamma   90.00
#
_symmetry.space_group_name_H-M   'P 1'
#
loop_
_entity.id
_entity.type
_entity.pdbx_description
1 polymer ?
#
loop_
_entity_poly.entity_id
_entity_poly.type
_entity_poly.pdbx_seq_one_letter_code
_entity_poly.pdbx_strand_id
1 'polypeptide(L)'
;MALFLLGFGFLSGKLNNFSFGMLAGKDGVLILLSGLAGAISWLFYFLALKTGLASKVSAVDRLSLVFVIVLSVLFLGEKLTLKTALGAALMVLGAILVALK
;
A
#
# COMPACT_ATOMS: atom_id res chain seq x y z
N MET A 1 -9.78 -10.89 -4.34
CA MET A 1 -8.82 -10.04 -5.09
C MET A 1 -8.17 -10.81 -6.25
N ALA A 2 -7.50 -11.94 -6.00
CA ALA A 2 -6.75 -12.70 -7.02
C ALA A 2 -7.59 -13.14 -8.24
N LEU A 3 -8.81 -13.66 -8.03
CA LEU A 3 -9.71 -14.05 -9.13
C LEU A 3 -10.13 -12.86 -10.00
N PHE A 4 -10.35 -11.69 -9.40
CA PHE A 4 -10.72 -10.47 -10.12
C PHE A 4 -9.55 -9.95 -10.98
N LEU A 5 -8.33 -9.99 -10.43
CA LEU A 5 -7.13 -9.58 -11.17
C LEU A 5 -6.78 -10.55 -12.30
N LEU A 6 -6.94 -11.85 -12.09
CA LEU A 6 -6.78 -12.85 -13.15
C LEU A 6 -7.82 -12.65 -14.26
N GLY A 7 -9.09 -12.46 -13.91
CA GLY A 7 -10.16 -12.20 -14.88
C GLY A 7 -9.93 -10.91 -15.68
N PHE A 8 -9.51 -9.82 -15.03
CA PHE A 8 -9.19 -8.56 -15.68
C PHE A 8 -7.92 -8.65 -16.56
N GLY A 9 -6.94 -9.44 -16.15
CA GLY A 9 -5.73 -9.73 -16.93
C GLY A 9 -6.03 -10.45 -18.24
N PHE A 10 -6.95 -11.43 -18.22
CA PHE A 10 -7.45 -12.10 -19.41
C PHE A 10 -8.23 -11.14 -20.32
N LEU A 11 -9.03 -10.22 -19.76
CA LEU A 11 -9.79 -9.22 -20.53
C LEU A 11 -8.90 -8.15 -21.17
N SER A 12 -7.77 -7.79 -20.52
CA SER A 12 -6.94 -6.65 -20.94
C SER A 12 -5.99 -6.96 -22.10
N GLY A 13 -5.90 -8.21 -22.59
CA GLY A 13 -5.06 -8.57 -23.75
C GLY A 13 -3.55 -8.28 -23.62
N LYS A 14 -3.10 -7.77 -22.47
CA LYS A 14 -1.73 -7.31 -22.21
C LYS A 14 -0.72 -8.43 -21.94
N LEU A 15 -1.13 -9.69 -22.06
CA LEU A 15 -0.26 -10.86 -21.86
C LEU A 15 0.76 -11.03 -22.99
N ASN A 16 0.50 -10.48 -24.19
CA ASN A 16 1.39 -10.62 -25.34
C ASN A 16 2.58 -9.63 -25.38
N ASN A 17 2.61 -8.63 -24.49
CA ASN A 17 3.69 -7.63 -24.44
C ASN A 17 4.65 -7.86 -23.26
N PHE A 18 4.62 -9.03 -22.61
CA PHE A 18 5.63 -9.43 -21.63
C PHE A 18 6.92 -9.83 -22.36
N SER A 19 7.65 -8.82 -22.84
CA SER A 19 8.97 -9.03 -23.40
C SER A 19 9.94 -9.36 -22.26
N PHE A 20 10.41 -10.61 -22.21
CA PHE A 20 11.38 -11.10 -21.22
C PHE A 20 12.69 -10.28 -21.19
N GLY A 21 12.95 -9.46 -22.21
CA GLY A 21 14.07 -8.50 -22.24
C GLY A 21 13.97 -7.38 -21.19
N MET A 22 12.77 -7.05 -20.68
CA MET A 22 12.59 -6.01 -19.66
C MET A 22 13.04 -6.45 -18.26
N LEU A 23 13.15 -7.76 -18.02
CA LEU A 23 13.58 -8.34 -16.75
C LEU A 23 15.11 -8.43 -16.61
N ALA A 24 15.86 -8.28 -17.71
CA ALA A 24 17.31 -8.51 -17.73
C ALA A 24 18.16 -7.34 -17.20
N GLY A 25 17.54 -6.23 -16.79
CA GLY A 25 18.23 -5.01 -16.33
C GLY A 25 17.82 -4.53 -14.93
N LYS A 26 18.07 -3.25 -14.65
CA LYS A 26 17.77 -2.56 -13.38
C LYS A 26 16.32 -2.73 -12.91
N ASP A 27 15.39 -2.89 -13.86
CA ASP A 27 13.96 -3.06 -13.59
C ASP A 27 13.67 -4.40 -12.91
N GLY A 28 14.40 -5.47 -13.24
CA GLY A 28 14.26 -6.77 -12.58
C GLY A 28 14.60 -6.70 -11.09
N VAL A 29 15.64 -5.94 -10.73
CA VAL A 29 16.02 -5.70 -9.33
C VAL A 29 14.97 -4.87 -8.60
N LEU A 30 14.45 -3.82 -9.24
CA LEU A 30 13.39 -2.98 -8.65
C LEU A 30 12.08 -3.77 -8.42
N ILE A 31 11.73 -4.68 -9.34
CA ILE A 31 10.56 -5.56 -9.21
C ILE A 31 10.75 -6.55 -8.06
N LEU A 32 11.93 -7.17 -7.95
CA LEU A 32 12.27 -8.06 -6.84
C LEU A 32 12.23 -7.33 -5.50
N LEU A 33 12.83 -6.13 -5.41
CA LEU A 33 12.81 -5.32 -4.20
C LEU A 33 11.38 -4.91 -3.80
N SER A 34 10.56 -4.51 -4.76
CA SER A 34 9.15 -4.14 -4.52
C SER A 34 8.32 -5.33 -4.04
N GLY A 35 8.50 -6.50 -4.67
CA GLY A 35 7.86 -7.75 -4.26
C GLY A 35 8.27 -8.17 -2.84
N LEU A 36 9.57 -8.09 -2.52
CA LEU A 36 10.08 -8.39 -1.18
C LEU A 36 9.56 -7.40 -0.14
N ALA A 37 9.55 -6.11 -0.44
CA ALA A 37 9.01 -5.09 0.45
C ALA A 37 7.53 -5.32 0.75
N GLY A 38 6.74 -5.65 -0.28
CA GLY A 38 5.32 -6.01 -0.12
C GLY A 38 5.13 -7.25 0.74
N ALA A 39 5.91 -8.31 0.48
CA ALA A 39 5.84 -9.56 1.23
C ALA A 39 6.21 -9.37 2.72
N ILE A 40 7.28 -8.61 3.00
CA ILE A 40 7.72 -8.30 4.37
C ILE A 40 6.68 -7.46 5.10
N SER A 41 6.08 -6.46 4.44
CA SER A 41 5.01 -5.65 5.01
C SER A 41 3.80 -6.50 5.43
N TRP A 42 3.38 -7.43 4.57
CA TRP A 42 2.29 -8.35 4.88
C TRP A 42 2.63 -9.32 6.00
N LEU A 43 3.88 -9.80 6.05
CA LEU A 43 4.33 -10.69 7.12
C LEU A 43 4.29 -10.01 8.48
N PHE A 44 4.74 -8.75 8.57
CA PHE A 44 4.61 -7.94 9.78
C PHE A 44 3.15 -7.64 10.15
N TYR A 45 2.29 -7.38 9.17
CA TYR A 45 0.86 -7.17 9.40
C TYR A 45 0.20 -8.42 10.01
N PHE A 46 0.46 -9.60 9.45
CA PHE A 46 -0.06 -10.85 10.01
C PHE A 46 0.55 -11.18 11.38
N LEU A 47 1.81 -10.83 11.61
CA LEU A 47 2.44 -10.98 12.92
C LEU A 47 1.76 -10.09 13.97
N ALA A 48 1.43 -8.84 13.62
CA ALA A 48 0.68 -7.93 14.47
C ALA A 48 -0.74 -8.43 14.73
N LEU A 49 -1.43 -8.97 13.72
CA LEU A 49 -2.74 -9.59 13.89
C LEU A 49 -2.71 -10.84 14.79
N LYS A 50 -1.60 -11.58 14.80
CA LYS A 50 -1.45 -12.76 15.67
C LYS A 50 -1.26 -12.39 17.14
N THR A 51 -0.69 -11.22 17.42
CA THR A 51 -0.28 -10.79 18.77
C THR A 51 -1.19 -9.71 19.38
N GLY A 52 -1.97 -8.99 18.57
CA GLY A 52 -2.85 -7.92 19.01
C GLY A 52 -4.32 -8.09 18.60
N LEU A 53 -5.20 -7.28 19.19
CA LEU A 53 -6.60 -7.19 18.77
C LEU A 53 -6.69 -6.69 17.32
N ALA A 54 -7.43 -7.40 16.47
CA ALA A 54 -7.62 -7.05 15.07
C ALA A 54 -8.11 -5.60 14.86
N SER A 55 -8.90 -5.05 15.79
CA SER A 55 -9.34 -3.65 15.77
C SER A 55 -8.20 -2.65 15.96
N LYS A 56 -7.21 -2.95 16.81
CA LYS A 56 -6.04 -2.07 17.00
C LYS A 56 -5.11 -2.14 15.81
N VAL A 57 -4.85 -3.34 15.29
CA VAL A 57 -3.97 -3.54 14.13
C VAL A 57 -4.55 -2.90 12.86
N SER A 58 -5.86 -3.03 12.63
CA SER A 58 -6.53 -2.39 11.50
C SER A 58 -6.56 -0.87 11.60
N ALA A 59 -6.64 -0.29 12.82
CA ALA A 59 -6.52 1.16 12.99
C ALA A 59 -5.11 1.66 12.70
N VAL A 60 -4.08 0.90 13.10
CA VAL A 60 -2.68 1.20 12.78
C VAL A 60 -2.44 1.11 11.27
N ASP A 61 -3.02 0.13 10.57
CA ASP A 61 -2.91 0.00 9.12
C ASP A 61 -3.49 1.23 8.37
N ARG A 62 -4.60 1.79 8.87
CA ARG A 62 -5.17 3.03 8.33
C ARG A 62 -4.25 4.24 8.50
N LEU A 63 -3.32 4.22 9.44
CA LEU A 63 -2.31 5.28 9.59
C LEU A 63 -1.31 5.29 8.42
N SER A 64 -1.10 4.16 7.73
CA SER A 64 -0.25 4.08 6.54
C SER A 64 -0.72 5.03 5.43
N LEU A 65 -2.03 5.30 5.32
CA LEU A 65 -2.57 6.30 4.38
C LEU A 65 -2.03 7.71 4.66
N VAL A 66 -1.80 8.06 5.92
CA VAL A 66 -1.24 9.36 6.30
C VAL A 66 0.20 9.47 5.80
N PHE A 67 0.99 8.41 5.96
CA PHE A 67 2.35 8.35 5.42
C PHE A 67 2.35 8.44 3.89
N VAL A 68 1.40 7.79 3.21
CA VAL A 68 1.24 7.90 1.75
C VAL A 68 0.96 9.34 1.34
N ILE A 69 0.05 10.04 2.03
CA ILE A 69 -0.25 11.45 1.72
C ILE A 69 1.00 12.32 1.90
N VAL A 70 1.74 12.14 2.99
CA VAL A 70 2.98 12.89 3.25
C VAL A 70 4.02 12.62 2.16
N LEU A 71 4.24 11.34 1.81
CA LEU A 71 5.19 10.94 0.77
C LEU A 71 4.76 11.42 -0.62
N SER A 72 3.46 11.38 -0.96
CA SER A 72 2.93 11.90 -2.23
C SER A 72 3.23 13.39 -2.42
N VAL A 73 3.14 14.17 -1.35
CA VAL A 73 3.42 15.62 -1.42
C VAL A 73 4.92 15.87 -1.56
N LEU A 74 5.73 15.08 -0.86
CA LEU A 74 7.18 15.26 -0.83
C LEU A 74 7.89 14.74 -2.09
N PHE A 75 7.46 13.59 -2.62
CA PHE A 75 8.07 12.96 -3.80
C PHE A 75 7.35 13.26 -5.11
N LEU A 76 6.01 13.28 -5.10
CA LEU A 76 5.19 13.43 -6.31
C LEU A 76 4.80 14.90 -6.58
N GLY A 77 4.95 15.78 -5.58
CA GLY A 77 4.60 17.21 -5.70
C GLY A 77 3.09 17.46 -5.86
N GLU A 78 2.25 16.50 -5.47
CA GLU A 78 0.80 16.64 -5.56
C GLU A 78 0.32 17.81 -4.69
N LYS A 79 -0.55 18.67 -5.26
CA LYS A 79 -1.13 19.79 -4.52
C LYS A 79 -2.05 19.26 -3.44
N LEU A 80 -1.65 19.43 -2.18
CA LEU A 80 -2.54 19.22 -1.04
C LEU A 80 -3.72 20.17 -1.16
N THR A 81 -4.89 19.60 -1.38
CA THR A 81 -6.14 20.34 -1.27
C THR A 81 -6.49 20.43 0.21
N LEU A 82 -7.08 21.54 0.67
CA LEU A 82 -7.53 21.66 2.06
C LEU A 82 -8.40 20.48 2.51
N LYS A 83 -9.17 19.90 1.59
CA LYS A 83 -9.98 18.69 1.82
C LYS A 83 -9.14 17.44 2.16
N THR A 84 -8.03 17.21 1.46
CA THR A 84 -7.15 16.04 1.73
C THR A 84 -6.38 16.23 3.03
N ALA A 85 -5.94 17.44 3.35
CA ALA A 85 -5.31 17.74 4.64
C ALA A 85 -6.27 17.52 5.82
N LEU A 86 -7.52 17.97 5.69
CA LEU A 86 -8.55 17.81 6.72
C LEU A 86 -8.97 16.34 6.87
N GLY A 87 -9.06 15.60 5.76
CA GLY A 87 -9.26 14.15 5.77
C GLY A 87 -8.12 13.39 6.46
N ALA A 88 -6.87 13.77 6.18
CA ALA A 88 -5.70 13.18 6.85
C ALA A 88 -5.71 13.43 8.36
N ALA A 89 -6.04 14.66 8.79
CA ALA A 89 -6.18 14.99 10.21
C ALA A 89 -7.27 14.15 10.90
N LEU A 90 -8.43 13.97 10.25
CA LEU A 90 -9.50 13.11 10.76
C LEU A 90 -9.09 11.64 10.86
N MET A 91 -8.33 11.14 9.87
CA MET A 91 -7.80 9.77 9.90
C MET A 91 -6.84 9.55 11.07
N VAL A 92 -5.94 10.50 11.32
CA VAL A 92 -5.02 10.46 12.47
C VAL A 92 -5.79 10.46 13.78
N LEU A 93 -6.77 11.35 13.94
CA LEU A 93 -7.61 11.41 15.15
C LEU A 93 -8.40 10.12 15.37
N GLY A 94 -8.99 9.57 14.31
CA GLY A 94 -9.73 8.30 14.38
C GLY A 94 -8.83 7.12 14.77
N ALA A 95 -7.62 7.05 14.21
CA ALA A 95 -6.67 5.99 14.54
C ALA A 95 -6.15 6.11 15.99
N ILE A 96 -5.88 7.33 16.47
CA ILE A 96 -5.48 7.58 17.87
C ILE A 96 -6.59 7.14 18.84
N LEU A 97 -7.86 7.45 18.53
CA LEU A 97 -9.02 7.03 19.33
C LEU A 97 -9.16 5.51 19.43
N VAL A 98 -8.92 4.79 18.33
CA VAL A 98 -8.98 3.32 18.33
C VAL A 98 -7.75 2.70 18.99
N ALA A 99 -6.58 3.35 18.91
CA ALA A 99 -5.36 2.86 19.55
C ALA A 99 -5.37 3.03 21.09
N LEU A 100 -5.94 4.13 21.60
CA LEU A 100 -6.00 4.47 23.03
C LEU A 100 -7.02 3.67 23.86
N LYS A 101 -7.84 2.82 23.23
CA LYS A 101 -8.80 1.94 23.91
C LYS A 101 -8.38 0.48 23.74
#